data_AF-A0A2G7LYC5-F1
#
_entry.id   AF-A0A2G7LYC5-F1
#
_cell.length_a   1.000
_cell.length_b   1.000
_cell.length_c   1.000
_cell.angle_alpha   90.00
_cell.angle_beta   90.00
_cell.angle_gamma   90.00
#
_symmetry.space_group_name_H-M   'P 1'
#
loop_
_entity.id
_entity.type
_entity.pdbx_description
1 polymer ?
#
loop_
_entity_poly.entity_id
_entity_poly.type
_entity_poly.pdbx_seq_one_letter_code
_entity_poly.pdbx_strand_id
1 'polypeptide(L)'
;MRKFYPVFGVLCLVYPIMSWILYIAYSNSPKQTDYMGTPIDNSLNNWLYTTAYDYFVNGGVVVLFLVAAGVFFYLSIKDKYQF
;
A
#
# COMPACT_ATOMS: atom_id res chain seq x y z
N MET A 1 8.62 0.60 27.37
CA MET A 1 8.32 0.42 25.93
C MET A 1 6.85 0.72 25.55
N ARG A 2 5.90 0.81 26.50
CA ARG A 2 4.45 0.98 26.22
C ARG A 2 4.03 2.17 25.35
N LYS A 3 4.77 3.28 25.38
CA LYS A 3 4.47 4.48 24.58
C LYS A 3 4.77 4.31 23.07
N PHE A 4 5.52 3.27 22.68
CA PHE A 4 5.95 3.07 21.30
C PHE A 4 5.01 2.18 20.48
N TYR A 5 4.09 1.42 21.10
CA TYR A 5 3.11 0.60 20.38
C TYR A 5 2.28 1.37 19.34
N PRO A 6 1.74 2.58 19.62
CA PRO A 6 1.05 3.33 18.58
C PRO A 6 1.98 3.78 17.45
N VAL A 7 3.25 4.09 17.75
CA VAL A 7 4.25 4.47 16.74
C VAL A 7 4.56 3.30 15.81
N PHE A 8 4.76 2.10 16.37
CA PHE A 8 4.95 0.88 15.57
C PHE A 8 3.69 0.51 14.78
N GLY A 9 2.50 0.70 15.36
CA GLY A 9 1.23 0.51 14.65
C GLY A 9 1.11 1.42 13.42
N VAL A 10 1.44 2.71 13.55
CA VAL A 10 1.46 3.66 12.42
C VAL A 10 2.52 3.29 11.39
N LEU A 11 3.73 2.91 11.83
CA LEU A 11 4.80 2.48 10.93
C LEU A 11 4.39 1.25 10.12
N CYS A 12 3.66 0.30 10.73
CA CYS A 12 3.15 -0.86 10.02
C CYS A 12 2.12 -0.52 8.94
N LEU A 13 1.42 0.62 9.04
CA LEU A 13 0.45 1.06 8.03
C LEU A 13 1.10 1.71 6.80
N VAL A 14 2.37 2.12 6.87
CA VAL A 14 3.06 2.79 5.76
C VAL A 14 3.13 1.89 4.53
N TYR A 15 3.46 0.62 4.70
CA TYR A 15 3.58 -0.32 3.57
C TYR A 15 2.23 -0.61 2.87
N PRO A 16 1.13 -0.92 3.59
CA PRO A 16 -0.20 -1.00 3.00
C PRO A 16 -0.64 0.27 2.25
N ILE A 17 -0.34 1.46 2.80
CA ILE A 17 -0.68 2.74 2.16
C ILE A 17 0.11 2.91 0.85
N MET A 18 1.42 2.65 0.85
CA MET A 18 2.25 2.69 -0.36
C MET A 18 1.79 1.70 -1.42
N SER A 19 1.43 0.48 -1.00
CA SER A 19 0.88 -0.55 -1.87
C SER A 19 -0.44 -0.13 -2.51
N TRP A 20 -1.28 0.58 -1.75
CA TRP A 20 -2.54 1.12 -2.27
C TRP A 20 -2.31 2.25 -3.27
N ILE A 21 -1.39 3.18 -3.00
CA ILE A 21 -1.02 4.25 -3.94
C ILE A 21 -0.54 3.65 -5.28
N LEU A 22 0.30 2.62 -5.22
CA LEU A 22 0.78 1.90 -6.42
C LEU A 22 -0.36 1.18 -7.15
N TYR A 23 -1.30 0.56 -6.42
CA TYR A 23 -2.49 -0.05 -7.02
C TYR A 23 -3.36 0.99 -7.74
N ILE A 24 -3.60 2.16 -7.13
CA ILE A 24 -4.36 3.25 -7.74
C ILE A 24 -3.64 3.76 -9.00
N ALA A 25 -2.32 3.95 -8.95
CA ALA A 25 -1.52 4.39 -10.09
C ALA A 25 -1.60 3.36 -11.24
N TYR A 26 -1.46 2.08 -10.92
CA TYR A 26 -1.62 0.99 -11.88
C TYR A 26 -3.04 0.97 -12.48
N SER A 27 -4.09 1.07 -11.65
CA SER A 27 -5.49 1.01 -12.11
C SER A 27 -5.93 2.23 -12.91
N ASN A 28 -5.32 3.39 -12.67
CA ASN A 28 -5.62 4.63 -13.39
C ASN A 28 -4.70 4.86 -14.60
N SER A 29 -3.76 3.94 -14.89
CA SER A 29 -3.00 3.99 -16.14
C SER A 29 -3.98 3.93 -17.31
N PRO A 30 -4.22 5.05 -18.02
CA PRO A 30 -5.27 5.07 -19.02
C PRO A 30 -4.73 4.31 -20.24
N LYS A 31 -5.57 3.44 -20.82
CA LYS A 31 -5.44 3.08 -22.24
C LYS A 31 -5.72 4.35 -23.04
N GLN A 32 -4.74 5.26 -23.09
CA GLN A 32 -4.87 6.54 -23.77
C GLN A 32 -4.99 6.25 -25.26
N THR A 33 -6.21 6.24 -25.76
CA THR A 33 -6.49 6.41 -27.19
C THR A 33 -6.40 7.90 -27.48
N ASP A 34 -5.55 8.26 -28.44
CA ASP A 34 -5.40 9.63 -28.93
C ASP A 34 -6.74 10.17 -29.46
N TYR A 35 -6.86 11.48 -29.65
CA TYR A 35 -8.09 12.10 -30.20
C TYR A 35 -8.47 11.56 -31.61
N MET A 36 -7.53 10.88 -32.28
CA MET A 36 -7.73 10.19 -33.57
C MET A 36 -8.05 8.69 -33.45
N GLY A 37 -8.22 8.15 -32.24
CA GLY A 37 -8.46 6.73 -32.01
C GLY A 37 -7.22 5.85 -32.18
N THR A 38 -6.04 6.43 -32.39
CA THR A 38 -4.75 5.73 -32.38
C THR A 38 -4.35 5.42 -30.95
N PRO A 39 -3.92 4.19 -30.61
CA PRO A 39 -3.38 3.91 -29.29
C PRO A 39 -2.10 4.72 -29.10
N ILE A 40 -2.08 5.63 -28.13
CA ILE A 40 -0.84 6.29 -27.72
C ILE A 40 0.04 5.20 -27.12
N ASP A 41 1.26 5.06 -27.63
CA ASP A 41 2.21 4.07 -27.16
C ASP A 41 2.71 4.43 -25.75
N ASN A 42 1.90 4.12 -24.75
CA ASN A 42 2.23 4.20 -23.33
C ASN A 42 2.83 2.87 -22.83
N SER A 43 3.33 2.00 -23.72
CA SER A 43 3.84 0.68 -23.35
C SER A 43 4.98 0.75 -22.32
N LEU A 44 5.88 1.72 -22.42
CA LEU A 44 6.97 1.95 -21.46
C LEU A 44 6.43 2.31 -20.07
N ASN A 45 5.44 3.20 -20.01
CA ASN A 45 4.85 3.67 -18.75
C ASN A 45 4.05 2.54 -18.09
N ASN A 46 3.29 1.80 -18.89
CA ASN A 46 2.54 0.64 -18.44
C ASN A 46 3.46 -0.48 -17.93
N TRP A 47 4.56 -0.75 -18.64
CA TRP A 47 5.58 -1.70 -18.21
C TRP A 47 6.25 -1.29 -16.89
N LEU A 48 6.61 -0.01 -16.73
CA LEU A 48 7.18 0.52 -15.49
C LEU A 48 6.22 0.38 -14.30
N TYR A 49 4.96 0.79 -14.46
CA TYR A 49 3.98 0.67 -13.37
C TYR A 49 3.67 -0.78 -13.01
N THR A 50 3.56 -1.66 -14.01
CA THR A 50 3.31 -3.10 -13.79
C THR A 50 4.50 -3.74 -13.08
N THR A 51 5.73 -3.47 -13.55
CA THR A 51 6.96 -4.00 -12.94
C THR A 51 7.11 -3.47 -11.51
N ALA A 52 6.92 -2.18 -11.28
CA ALA A 52 6.98 -1.63 -9.93
C ALA A 52 5.92 -2.27 -9.01
N TYR A 53 4.70 -2.47 -9.50
CA TYR A 53 3.66 -3.14 -8.73
C TYR A 53 4.04 -4.59 -8.38
N ASP A 54 4.47 -5.39 -9.36
CA ASP A 54 4.77 -6.81 -9.15
C ASP A 54 5.97 -7.05 -8.23
N TYR A 55 6.99 -6.18 -8.27
CA TYR A 55 8.18 -6.30 -7.42
C TYR A 55 8.00 -5.69 -6.03
N PHE A 56 7.25 -4.60 -5.90
CA PHE A 56 7.13 -3.87 -4.62
C PHE A 56 5.84 -4.16 -3.85
N VAL A 57 4.77 -4.65 -4.51
CA VAL A 57 3.48 -4.92 -3.89
C VAL A 57 3.23 -6.42 -3.78
N ASN A 58 3.63 -6.99 -2.65
CA ASN A 58 3.26 -8.36 -2.30
C ASN A 58 2.01 -8.38 -1.39
N GLY A 59 0.90 -8.91 -1.90
CA GLY A 59 -0.36 -8.97 -1.16
C GLY A 59 -0.29 -9.74 0.17
N GLY A 60 0.53 -10.79 0.25
CA GLY A 60 0.75 -11.52 1.51
C GLY A 60 1.46 -10.66 2.55
N VAL A 61 2.43 -9.84 2.12
CA VAL A 61 3.12 -8.90 3.00
C VAL A 61 2.18 -7.78 3.46
N VAL A 62 1.28 -7.29 2.60
CA VAL A 62 0.28 -6.26 2.99
C VAL A 62 -0.60 -6.77 4.13
N VAL A 63 -1.09 -8.01 4.05
CA VAL A 63 -1.93 -8.62 5.09
C VAL A 63 -1.15 -8.77 6.40
N LEU A 64 0.11 -9.21 6.35
CA LEU A 64 0.96 -9.32 7.54
C LEU A 64 1.14 -7.97 8.25
N PHE A 65 1.38 -6.90 7.50
CA PHE A 65 1.54 -5.56 8.05
C PHE A 65 0.24 -4.98 8.63
N LEU A 66 -0.92 -5.27 8.02
CA LEU A 66 -2.22 -4.90 8.57
C LEU A 66 -2.53 -5.62 9.88
N VAL A 67 -2.26 -6.94 9.95
CA VAL A 67 -2.42 -7.72 11.17
C VAL A 67 -1.49 -7.21 12.26
N ALA A 68 -0.22 -6.95 11.94
CA ALA A 68 0.75 -6.39 12.88
C ALA A 68 0.30 -5.02 13.42
N ALA A 69 -0.18 -4.12 12.55
CA ALA A 69 -0.72 -2.84 12.97
C ALA A 69 -1.91 -3.02 13.94
N GLY A 70 -2.85 -3.92 13.62
CA GLY A 70 -3.98 -4.24 14.48
C GLY A 70 -3.56 -4.76 15.87
N VAL A 71 -2.56 -5.64 15.92
CA VAL A 71 -2.00 -6.17 17.17
C VAL A 71 -1.34 -5.06 17.99
N PHE A 72 -0.53 -4.19 17.38
CA PHE A 72 0.12 -3.08 18.08
C PHE A 72 -0.89 -2.06 18.63
N PHE A 73 -1.93 -1.73 17.87
CA PHE A 73 -3.00 -0.85 18.35
C PHE A 73 -3.83 -1.50 19.47
N TYR A 74 -4.15 -2.79 19.34
CA TYR A 74 -4.85 -3.54 20.38
C TYR A 74 -4.07 -3.56 21.70
N LEU A 75 -2.76 -3.85 21.65
CA LEU A 75 -1.89 -3.81 22.82
C LEU A 75 -1.80 -2.40 23.42
N SER A 76 -1.73 -1.37 22.57
CA SER A 76 -1.76 0.03 23.04
C SER A 76 -3.07 0.40 23.75
N ILE A 77 -4.20 -0.14 23.30
CA ILE A 77 -5.52 0.10 23.90
C ILE A 77 -5.63 -0.68 25.21
N LYS A 78 -5.33 -1.98 25.19
CA LYS A 78 -5.38 -2.83 26.39
C LYS A 78 -4.55 -2.24 27.53
N ASP A 79 -3.33 -1.80 27.25
CA ASP A 79 -2.45 -1.18 28.26
C ASP A 79 -3.00 0.15 28.81
N LYS A 80 -3.90 0.83 28.09
CA LYS A 80 -4.52 2.10 28.50
C LYS A 80 -5.75 1.89 29.39
N TYR A 81 -6.45 0.75 29.27
CA TYR A 81 -7.70 0.45 29.97
C TYR A 81 -7.55 -0.53 31.15
N GLN A 82 -6.34 -1.02 31.46
CA GLN A 82 -6.07 -1.85 32.66
C GLN A 82 -5.88 -1.02 33.96
N PHE A 83 -6.66 0.05 34.14
CA PHE A 83 -6.78 0.74 35.43
C PHE A 83 -7.77 0.01 36.34
#